data_AF-A0A3D4IE21-F1
#
_entry.id   AF-A0A3D4IE21-F1
#
_cell.length_a   1.000
_cell.length_b   1.000
_cell.length_c   1.000
_cell.angle_alpha   90.00
_cell.angle_beta   90.00
_cell.angle_gamma   90.00
#
_symmetry.space_group_name_H-M   'P 1'
#
loop_
_entity.id
_entity.type
_entity.pdbx_description
1 polymer ?
#
loop_
_entity_poly.entity_id
_entity_poly.type
_entity_poly.pdbx_seq_one_letter_code
_entity_poly.pdbx_strand_id
1 'polypeptide(L)'
;MQIAEVVASNIKYIKAQILGTHQAPEFGLRVQVQHSDGTAILALVYQVEAESIEPNRQVEAYNMSRETLQREMPQVFELIRTYISAIVLTYHEYSVNICQIFSKLHNF
;
A
#
# COMPACT_ATOMS: atom_id res chain seq x y z
N MET A 1 -1.73 8.62 11.61
CA MET A 1 -1.83 7.21 12.04
C MET A 1 -1.06 6.36 11.04
N GLN A 2 -0.13 5.54 11.49
CA GLN A 2 0.61 4.62 10.62
C GLN A 2 -0.21 3.33 10.44
N ILE A 3 -0.43 2.91 9.20
CA ILE A 3 -1.23 1.72 8.86
C ILE A 3 -0.43 0.64 8.12
N ALA A 4 0.79 0.99 7.67
CA ALA A 4 1.63 0.16 6.83
C ALA A 4 3.12 0.47 7.08
N GLU A 5 3.99 -0.44 6.65
CA GLU A 5 5.44 -0.28 6.66
C GLU A 5 5.99 -0.50 5.24
N VAL A 6 6.88 0.39 4.78
CA VAL A 6 7.49 0.30 3.45
C VAL A 6 8.52 -0.84 3.45
N VAL A 7 8.33 -1.81 2.55
CA VAL A 7 9.20 -2.99 2.41
C VAL A 7 10.05 -2.96 1.14
N ALA A 8 9.63 -2.17 0.15
CA ALA A 8 10.42 -1.92 -1.05
C ALA A 8 10.04 -0.56 -1.66
N SER A 9 10.98 0.12 -2.29
CA SER A 9 10.73 1.41 -2.92
C SER A 9 11.75 1.71 -4.00
N ASN A 10 11.36 2.55 -4.95
CA ASN A 10 12.24 3.28 -5.83
C ASN A 10 11.65 4.66 -6.13
N ILE A 11 12.25 5.38 -7.07
CA ILE A 11 11.82 6.74 -7.45
C ILE A 11 10.38 6.77 -7.99
N LYS A 12 9.91 5.67 -8.60
CA LYS A 12 8.60 5.58 -9.25
C LYS A 12 7.52 5.02 -8.33
N TYR A 13 7.82 4.03 -7.51
CA TYR A 13 6.81 3.34 -6.70
C TYR A 13 7.30 2.96 -5.31
N ILE A 14 6.34 2.72 -4.44
CA ILE A 14 6.51 2.24 -3.07
C ILE A 14 5.63 1.01 -2.89
N LYS A 15 6.19 -0.09 -2.35
CA LYS A 15 5.46 -1.26 -1.87
C LYS A 15 5.50 -1.26 -0.34
N ALA A 16 4.34 -1.32 0.28
CA ALA A 16 4.19 -1.32 1.74
C ALA A 16 3.31 -2.46 2.21
N GLN A 17 3.66 -3.06 3.34
CA GLN A 17 2.89 -4.10 4.00
C GLN A 17 1.94 -3.48 5.02
N ILE A 18 0.65 -3.85 4.99
CA ILE A 18 -0.33 -3.44 6.00
C ILE A 18 0.00 -4.08 7.34
N LEU A 19 -0.11 -3.29 8.41
CA LEU A 19 0.17 -3.72 9.78
C LEU A 19 -1.08 -4.28 10.45
N GLY A 20 -0.93 -5.42 11.13
CA GLY A 20 -1.98 -6.02 11.97
C GLY A 20 -3.30 -6.23 11.22
N THR A 21 -4.38 -5.70 11.77
CA THR A 21 -5.74 -5.83 11.24
C THR A 21 -6.23 -4.54 10.55
N HIS A 22 -5.34 -3.62 10.20
CA HIS A 22 -5.73 -2.43 9.47
C HIS A 22 -6.34 -2.78 8.11
N GLN A 23 -7.31 -1.99 7.69
CA GLN A 23 -7.86 -2.10 6.35
C GLN A 23 -6.89 -1.48 5.35
N ALA A 24 -6.63 -2.19 4.24
CA ALA A 24 -5.83 -1.62 3.17
C ALA A 24 -6.58 -0.43 2.53
N PRO A 25 -5.86 0.64 2.17
CA PRO A 25 -6.45 1.72 1.38
C PRO A 25 -6.92 1.20 0.03
N GLU A 26 -8.03 1.76 -0.47
CA GLU A 26 -8.58 1.44 -1.78
C GLU A 26 -7.70 1.95 -2.92
N PHE A 27 -7.88 1.35 -4.10
CA PHE A 27 -7.29 1.83 -5.33
C PHE A 27 -7.65 3.31 -5.57
N GLY A 28 -6.68 4.12 -6.00
CA GLY A 28 -6.87 5.54 -6.27
C GLY A 28 -6.84 6.43 -5.02
N LEU A 29 -6.68 5.88 -3.81
CA LEU A 29 -6.46 6.70 -2.62
C LEU A 29 -5.03 7.24 -2.58
N ARG A 30 -4.89 8.45 -2.05
CA ARG A 30 -3.58 9.08 -1.80
C ARG A 30 -3.08 8.64 -0.43
N VAL A 31 -1.80 8.28 -0.37
CA VAL A 31 -1.09 7.90 0.84
C VAL A 31 0.13 8.78 1.04
N GLN A 32 0.48 9.04 2.29
CA GLN A 32 1.66 9.81 2.67
C GLN A 32 2.65 8.89 3.38
N VAL A 33 3.89 8.88 2.89
CA VAL A 33 5.01 8.16 3.52
C VAL A 33 5.86 9.19 4.22
N GLN A 34 5.97 9.07 5.54
CA GLN A 34 6.79 9.95 6.37
C GLN A 34 8.19 9.37 6.52
N HIS A 35 9.20 10.21 6.35
CA HIS A 35 10.60 9.87 6.63
C HIS A 35 11.05 10.49 7.95
N SER A 36 12.10 9.90 8.53
CA SER A 36 12.66 10.34 9.82
C SER A 36 13.32 11.73 9.75
N ASP A 37 13.72 12.17 8.57
CA ASP A 37 14.26 13.50 8.30
C ASP A 37 13.17 14.59 8.17
N GLY A 38 11.90 14.22 8.34
CA GLY A 38 10.75 15.12 8.23
C GLY A 38 10.24 15.33 6.81
N THR A 39 10.85 14.69 5.81
CA THR A 39 10.31 14.70 4.43
C THR A 39 9.11 13.78 4.31
N ALA A 40 8.21 14.13 3.39
CA ALA A 40 7.02 13.34 3.11
C ALA A 40 6.87 13.07 1.62
N ILE A 41 6.65 11.81 1.26
CA ILE A 41 6.32 11.44 -0.11
C ILE A 41 4.81 11.26 -0.22
N LEU A 42 4.22 11.85 -1.24
CA LEU A 42 2.83 11.64 -1.61
C LEU A 42 2.75 10.64 -2.76
N ALA A 43 1.98 9.59 -2.57
CA ALA A 43 1.80 8.54 -3.56
C ALA A 43 0.32 8.20 -3.78
N LEU A 44 -0.01 7.63 -4.93
CA LEU A 44 -1.34 7.15 -5.29
C LEU A 44 -1.35 5.62 -5.30
N VAL A 45 -2.25 5.00 -4.55
CA VAL A 45 -2.40 3.53 -4.54
C VAL A 45 -2.91 3.09 -5.91
N TYR A 46 -2.20 2.17 -6.56
CA TYR A 46 -2.63 1.58 -7.83
C TYR A 46 -2.82 0.06 -7.74
N GLN A 47 -2.45 -0.57 -6.63
CA GLN A 47 -2.55 -2.02 -6.46
C GLN A 47 -2.65 -2.36 -4.98
N VAL A 48 -3.55 -3.31 -4.68
CA VAL A 48 -3.71 -3.93 -3.36
C VAL A 48 -3.72 -5.43 -3.57
N GLU A 49 -2.83 -6.14 -2.89
CA GLU A 49 -2.63 -7.57 -3.05
C GLU A 49 -2.63 -8.27 -1.70
N ALA A 50 -3.28 -9.43 -1.64
CA ALA A 50 -3.14 -10.36 -0.54
C ALA A 50 -2.30 -11.54 -1.02
N GLU A 51 -1.10 -11.69 -0.48
CA GLU A 51 -0.14 -12.71 -0.88
C GLU A 51 0.17 -13.65 0.30
N SER A 52 0.49 -14.90 0.00
CA SER A 52 1.05 -15.83 0.97
C SER A 52 2.51 -15.50 1.23
N ILE A 53 2.95 -15.55 2.49
CA ILE A 53 4.36 -15.41 2.86
C ILE A 53 5.17 -16.70 2.64
N GLU A 54 4.49 -17.84 2.52
CA GLU A 54 5.16 -19.12 2.26
C GLU A 54 5.54 -19.24 0.78
N PRO A 55 6.84 -19.43 0.46
CA PRO A 55 7.26 -19.66 -0.90
C PRO A 55 6.58 -20.93 -1.45
N ASN A 56 6.08 -20.83 -2.69
CA ASN A 56 5.33 -21.88 -3.40
C ASN A 56 3.90 -22.15 -2.91
N ARG A 57 3.37 -21.37 -1.96
CA ARG A 57 1.95 -21.43 -1.62
C ARG A 57 1.18 -20.32 -2.31
N GLN A 58 0.14 -20.69 -3.06
CA GLN A 58 -0.80 -19.74 -3.63
C GLN A 58 -2.00 -19.54 -2.71
N VAL A 59 -2.54 -18.32 -2.68
CA VAL A 59 -3.79 -18.04 -1.98
C VAL A 59 -4.92 -18.66 -2.79
N GLU A 60 -5.70 -19.55 -2.16
CA GLU A 60 -6.79 -20.27 -2.80
C GLU A 60 -8.16 -19.75 -2.35
N ALA A 61 -9.16 -19.87 -3.23
CA ALA A 61 -10.54 -19.59 -2.90
C ALA A 61 -11.19 -20.80 -2.24
N TYR A 62 -11.50 -20.69 -0.94
CA TYR A 62 -12.11 -21.78 -0.16
C TYR A 62 -13.65 -21.83 -0.25
N ASN A 63 -14.30 -20.89 -0.94
CA ASN A 63 -15.76 -20.76 -1.03
C ASN A 63 -16.48 -20.76 0.34
N MET A 64 -15.82 -20.20 1.36
CA MET A 64 -16.33 -20.04 2.72
C MET A 64 -16.43 -18.56 3.06
N SER A 65 -17.31 -18.22 4.01
CA SER A 65 -17.29 -16.88 4.61
C SER A 65 -15.97 -16.66 5.35
N ARG A 66 -15.56 -15.40 5.50
CA ARG A 66 -14.33 -15.05 6.24
C ARG A 66 -14.37 -15.57 7.69
N GLU A 67 -15.53 -15.46 8.34
CA GLU A 67 -15.74 -15.89 9.72
C GLU A 67 -15.62 -17.41 9.86
N THR A 68 -16.23 -18.16 8.94
CA THR A 68 -16.12 -19.63 8.89
C THR A 68 -14.69 -20.05 8.62
N LEU A 69 -14.02 -19.43 7.64
CA LEU A 69 -12.64 -19.73 7.31
C LEU A 69 -11.69 -19.44 8.48
N GLN A 70 -11.94 -18.37 9.23
CA GLN A 70 -11.14 -18.00 10.40
C GLN A 70 -11.33 -18.98 11.56
N ARG A 71 -12.53 -19.55 11.70
CA ARG A 71 -12.83 -20.57 12.72
C ARG A 71 -12.22 -21.93 12.36
N GLU A 72 -12.38 -22.37 11.12
CA GLU A 72 -11.96 -23.70 10.66
C GLU A 72 -10.46 -23.76 10.33
N MET A 73 -9.89 -22.67 9.82
CA MET A 73 -8.51 -22.61 9.33
C MET A 73 -7.82 -21.30 9.72
N PRO A 74 -7.67 -20.96 11.01
CA PRO A 74 -7.06 -19.72 11.47
C PRO A 74 -5.63 -19.52 10.93
N GLN A 75 -4.86 -20.59 10.82
CA GLN A 75 -3.48 -20.56 10.30
C GLN A 75 -3.36 -20.03 8.87
N VAL A 76 -4.43 -20.04 8.07
CA VAL A 76 -4.42 -19.45 6.72
C VAL A 76 -4.19 -17.94 6.80
N PHE A 77 -4.82 -17.26 7.76
CA PHE A 77 -4.71 -15.80 7.90
C PHE A 77 -3.37 -15.36 8.48
N GLU A 78 -2.70 -16.21 9.26
CA GLU A 78 -1.36 -15.93 9.78
C GLU A 78 -0.30 -15.87 8.66
N LEU A 79 -0.59 -16.49 7.52
CA LEU A 79 0.31 -16.62 6.39
C LEU A 79 -0.01 -15.65 5.25
N ILE A 80 -1.16 -14.96 5.33
CA ILE A 80 -1.53 -13.94 4.36
C ILE A 80 -0.98 -12.59 4.82
N ARG A 81 -0.37 -11.85 3.90
CA ARG A 81 -0.01 -10.45 4.10
C ARG A 81 -0.66 -9.61 3.01
N THR A 82 -1.14 -8.44 3.42
CA THR A 82 -1.67 -7.47 2.49
C THR A 82 -0.61 -6.45 2.17
N TYR A 83 -0.33 -6.28 0.88
CA TYR A 83 0.56 -5.26 0.36
C TYR A 83 -0.21 -4.24 -0.44
N ILE A 84 0.27 -3.02 -0.41
CA ILE A 84 -0.14 -1.97 -1.33
C ILE A 84 1.05 -1.57 -2.18
N SER A 85 0.80 -1.28 -3.45
CA SER A 85 1.75 -0.56 -4.30
C SER A 85 1.18 0.80 -4.65
N ALA A 86 2.00 1.83 -4.45
CA ALA A 86 1.64 3.20 -4.69
C ALA A 86 2.65 3.87 -5.64
N ILE A 87 2.16 4.65 -6.60
CA ILE A 87 3.01 5.41 -7.53
C ILE A 87 3.33 6.76 -6.91
N VAL A 88 4.61 7.13 -6.92
CA VAL A 88 5.09 8.40 -6.37
C VAL A 88 4.57 9.55 -7.23
N LEU A 89 3.88 10.51 -6.61
CA LEU A 89 3.38 11.70 -7.28
C LEU A 89 4.35 12.88 -7.09
N THR A 90 4.81 13.08 -5.86
CA THR A 90 5.68 14.20 -5.48
C THR A 90 6.27 13.95 -4.09
N TYR A 91 7.31 14.69 -3.73
CA TYR A 91 7.81 14.81 -2.36
C TYR A 91 7.51 16.23 -1.88
N HIS A 92 6.95 16.34 -0.68
CA HIS A 92 6.72 17.60 -0.02
C HIS A 92 7.90 17.86 0.92
N GLU A 93 8.84 18.71 0.48
CA GLU A 93 9.46 19.62 1.46
C GLU A 93 8.34 20.52 1.98
N TYR A 94 8.38 20.87 3.27
CA TYR A 94 7.34 21.66 3.94
C TYR A 94 7.20 23.07 3.34
N SER A 95 6.61 23.20 2.15
CA SER A 95 6.22 24.41 1.42
C SER A 95 5.74 24.04 0.01
N VAL A 96 4.44 23.77 -0.18
CA VAL A 96 3.57 24.44 -1.19
C VAL A 96 2.29 23.64 -1.39
N ASN A 97 1.17 24.37 -1.31
CA ASN A 97 -0.17 23.94 -1.69
C ASN A 97 -0.18 23.26 -3.08
N ILE A 98 -0.51 21.98 -3.12
CA ILE A 98 -0.84 21.30 -4.38
C ILE A 98 -2.28 21.65 -4.74
N CYS A 99 -2.44 22.71 -5.51
CA CYS A 99 -3.59 22.89 -6.39
C CYS A 99 -3.11 23.51 -7.71
N GLN A 100 -2.86 22.67 -8.71
CA GLN A 100 -3.42 22.80 -10.07
C GLN A 100 -2.84 21.70 -10.97
N ILE A 101 -3.60 20.63 -11.15
CA ILE A 101 -3.52 19.81 -12.36
C ILE A 101 -4.18 20.66 -13.44
N PHE A 102 -3.39 21.32 -14.29
CA PHE A 102 -3.66 21.82 -15.65
C PHE A 102 -2.71 22.99 -15.98
N SER A 103 -1.40 22.73 -15.97
CA SER A 103 -0.40 23.64 -16.54
C SER A 103 0.41 22.86 -17.58
N LYS A 104 0.41 23.35 -18.82
CA LYS A 104 1.01 22.70 -19.99
C LYS A 104 2.49 22.37 -19.75
N LEU A 105 2.83 21.09 -19.82
CA LEU A 105 4.21 20.62 -19.92
C LEU A 105 4.77 20.99 -21.30
N HIS A 106 5.74 21.90 -21.35
CA HIS A 106 6.61 22.07 -22.51
C HIS A 106 7.85 21.17 -22.31
N ASN A 107 8.15 20.31 -23.28
CA ASN A 107 9.42 19.60 -23.36
C ASN A 107 10.49 20.53 -23.97
N PHE A 108 11.74 20.37 -23.52
CA PHE A 108 12.93 20.88 -24.23
C PHE A 108 13.25 19.98 -25.42
#